data_AF-A0A257AHR5-F1
#
_entry.id   AF-A0A257AHR5-F1
#
_cell.length_a   1.000
_cell.length_b   1.000
_cell.length_c   1.000
_cell.angle_alpha   90.00
_cell.angle_beta   90.00
_cell.angle_gamma   90.00
#
_symmetry.space_group_name_H-M   'P 1'
#
loop_
_entity.id
_entity.type
_entity.pdbx_description
1 polymer ?
#
loop_
_entity_poly.entity_id
_entity_poly.type
_entity_poly.pdbx_seq_one_letter_code
_entity_poly.pdbx_strand_id
1 'polypeptide(L)'
;KIHLIVSENGEKVLRKEVGLKKEDLKRFVYKIHRNEDLESPIASGQSSFEAVVIVPCSMKTLAGIANGYTQTLIERVVDVALKERRKVIVVPRETPLNLIHLRNMERIAEAGAIILPAMPAFYNKPSTLLDLVQFLTHKIERILYEEKGN
;
A
#
# COMPACT_ATOMS: atom_id res chain seq x y z
N LYS A 1 -9.76 0.38 -12.64
CA LYS A 1 -8.50 0.84 -13.29
C LYS A 1 -7.42 0.94 -12.22
N ILE A 2 -6.17 0.56 -12.51
CA ILE A 2 -5.08 0.60 -11.50
C ILE A 2 -4.17 1.79 -11.78
N HIS A 3 -4.05 2.70 -10.80
CA HIS A 3 -3.04 3.76 -10.81
C HIS A 3 -1.87 3.34 -9.93
N LEU A 4 -0.66 3.38 -10.46
CA LEU A 4 0.54 2.95 -9.75
C LEU A 4 1.40 4.17 -9.39
N ILE A 5 1.87 4.19 -8.14
CA ILE A 5 2.90 5.12 -7.67
C ILE A 5 4.01 4.25 -7.08
N VAL A 6 5.25 4.53 -7.42
CA VAL A 6 6.42 3.84 -6.87
C VAL A 6 7.33 4.92 -6.27
N SER A 7 7.64 4.79 -4.98
CA SER A 7 8.63 5.68 -4.35
C SER A 7 10.03 5.37 -4.88
N GLU A 8 10.96 6.32 -4.77
CA GLU A 8 12.36 6.11 -5.19
C GLU A 8 13.00 4.88 -4.52
N ASN A 9 12.79 4.70 -3.22
CA ASN A 9 13.28 3.52 -2.50
C ASN A 9 12.54 2.24 -2.91
N GLY A 10 11.25 2.33 -3.21
CA GLY A 10 10.49 1.20 -3.77
C GLY A 10 11.06 0.72 -5.10
N GLU A 11 11.47 1.64 -5.97
CA GLU A 11 12.10 1.31 -7.25
C GLU A 11 13.48 0.64 -7.07
N LYS A 12 14.26 1.09 -6.08
CA LYS A 12 15.54 0.43 -5.70
C LYS A 12 15.31 -1.00 -5.21
N VAL A 13 14.30 -1.22 -4.37
CA VAL A 13 13.93 -2.54 -3.85
C VAL A 13 13.44 -3.46 -4.99
N LEU A 14 12.54 -2.97 -5.84
CA LEU A 14 12.04 -3.71 -7.00
C LEU A 14 13.19 -4.20 -7.88
N ARG A 15 14.17 -3.34 -8.16
CA ARG A 15 15.35 -3.70 -8.95
C ARG A 15 16.23 -4.72 -8.26
N LYS A 16 16.44 -4.57 -6.95
CA LYS A 16 17.34 -5.42 -6.18
C LYS A 16 16.77 -6.82 -5.94
N GLU A 17 15.48 -6.92 -5.65
CA GLU A 17 14.86 -8.18 -5.22
C GLU A 17 14.32 -9.00 -6.38
N VAL A 18 13.81 -8.35 -7.44
CA VAL A 18 13.19 -9.07 -8.58
C VAL A 18 13.74 -8.66 -9.95
N GLY A 19 14.73 -7.77 -10.00
CA GLY A 19 15.39 -7.38 -11.24
C GLY A 19 14.56 -6.48 -12.16
N LEU A 20 13.40 -6.01 -11.71
CA LEU A 20 12.47 -5.21 -12.52
C LEU A 20 12.65 -3.71 -12.30
N LYS A 21 12.27 -2.91 -13.28
CA LYS A 21 12.06 -1.46 -13.21
C LYS A 21 10.55 -1.17 -13.15
N LYS A 22 10.18 0.04 -12.71
CA LYS A 22 8.76 0.43 -12.68
C LYS A 22 8.12 0.41 -14.08
N GLU A 23 8.91 0.66 -15.13
CA GLU A 23 8.43 0.61 -16.52
C GLU A 23 7.97 -0.79 -16.92
N ASP A 24 8.56 -1.85 -16.38
CA ASP A 24 8.16 -3.24 -16.65
C ASP A 24 6.75 -3.54 -16.12
N LEU A 25 6.26 -2.72 -15.20
CA LEU A 25 4.92 -2.84 -14.60
C LEU A 25 3.84 -2.15 -15.44
N LYS A 26 4.19 -1.34 -16.46
CA LYS A 26 3.23 -0.58 -17.29
C LYS A 26 2.12 -1.45 -17.88
N ARG A 27 2.42 -2.70 -18.24
CA ARG A 27 1.45 -3.64 -18.81
C ARG A 27 0.35 -4.07 -17.85
N PHE A 28 0.55 -3.91 -16.53
CA PHE A 28 -0.40 -4.33 -15.50
C PHE A 28 -1.25 -3.18 -14.97
N VAL A 29 -0.97 -1.94 -15.38
CA VAL A 29 -1.55 -0.75 -14.75
C VAL A 29 -2.04 0.23 -15.80
N TYR A 30 -3.05 1.02 -15.44
CA TYR A 30 -3.63 2.03 -16.32
C TYR A 30 -2.71 3.26 -16.47
N LYS A 31 -2.10 3.72 -15.38
CA LYS A 31 -1.16 4.85 -15.39
C LYS A 31 -0.17 4.75 -14.24
N ILE A 32 1.10 5.04 -14.53
CA ILE A 32 2.13 5.26 -13.52
C ILE A 32 2.24 6.77 -13.27
N HIS A 33 2.21 7.17 -12.01
CA HIS A 33 2.40 8.56 -11.58
C HIS A 33 3.73 8.72 -10.87
N ARG A 34 4.31 9.92 -10.95
CA ARG A 34 5.52 10.26 -10.20
C ARG A 34 5.15 10.50 -8.74
N ASN A 35 6.00 10.08 -7.82
CA ASN A 35 5.70 10.19 -6.39
C ASN A 35 5.76 11.65 -5.89
N GLU A 36 6.36 12.55 -6.66
CA GLU A 36 6.50 13.98 -6.36
C GLU A 36 5.37 14.81 -6.97
N ASP A 37 4.52 14.19 -7.81
CA ASP A 37 3.47 14.88 -8.58
C ASP A 37 2.20 15.08 -7.76
N LEU A 38 2.23 16.03 -6.82
CA LEU A 38 1.09 16.37 -5.96
C LEU A 38 -0.08 17.02 -6.72
N GLU A 39 0.14 17.45 -7.97
CA GLU A 39 -0.90 17.97 -8.86
C GLU A 39 -1.63 16.85 -9.64
N SER A 40 -1.22 15.59 -9.44
CA SER A 40 -1.86 14.46 -10.09
C SER A 40 -3.36 14.41 -9.77
N PRO A 41 -4.23 14.04 -10.74
CA PRO A 41 -5.68 13.95 -10.50
C PRO A 41 -6.07 13.02 -9.35
N ILE A 42 -5.24 12.03 -9.01
CA ILE A 42 -5.49 11.12 -7.88
C ILE A 42 -5.16 11.75 -6.52
N ALA A 43 -4.53 12.92 -6.47
CA ALA A 43 -4.31 13.71 -5.27
C ALA A 43 -5.54 14.53 -4.81
N SER A 44 -6.65 14.43 -5.55
CA SER A 44 -7.92 15.12 -5.28
C SER A 44 -9.01 14.15 -4.81
N GLY A 45 -9.85 14.61 -3.88
CA GLY A 45 -11.05 13.87 -3.44
C GLY A 45 -12.10 13.69 -4.54
N GLN A 46 -12.05 14.47 -5.62
CA GLN A 46 -12.92 14.28 -6.78
C GLN A 46 -12.49 13.13 -7.69
N SER A 47 -11.31 12.53 -7.44
CA SER A 47 -10.81 11.40 -8.21
C SER A 47 -11.68 10.17 -8.02
N SER A 48 -11.86 9.36 -9.08
CA SER A 48 -12.77 8.22 -9.13
C SER A 48 -12.21 6.89 -8.59
N PHE A 49 -11.05 6.88 -7.92
CA PHE A 49 -10.54 5.64 -7.32
C PHE A 49 -11.33 5.26 -6.05
N GLU A 50 -11.53 3.97 -5.85
CA GLU A 50 -12.38 3.43 -4.77
C GLU A 50 -11.57 2.93 -3.56
N ALA A 51 -10.30 2.58 -3.79
CA ALA A 51 -9.43 2.02 -2.78
C ALA A 51 -7.95 2.34 -3.06
N VAL A 52 -7.13 2.24 -2.02
CA VAL A 52 -5.68 2.38 -2.07
C VAL A 52 -5.04 1.20 -1.37
N VAL A 53 -4.05 0.59 -2.01
CA VAL A 53 -3.22 -0.47 -1.43
C VAL A 53 -1.77 -0.04 -1.46
N ILE A 54 -1.10 -0.05 -0.31
CA ILE A 54 0.33 0.23 -0.20
C ILE A 54 1.06 -1.09 0.09
N VAL A 55 1.77 -1.62 -0.90
CA VAL A 55 2.43 -2.92 -0.80
C VAL A 55 3.79 -2.94 -1.53
N PRO A 56 4.90 -3.23 -0.82
CA PRO A 56 5.05 -3.13 0.64
C PRO A 56 4.99 -1.67 1.12
N CYS A 57 4.65 -1.45 2.38
CA CYS A 57 4.71 -0.14 3.05
C CYS A 57 5.95 -0.06 3.95
N SER A 58 6.79 0.96 3.73
CA SER A 58 7.92 1.25 4.62
C SER A 58 7.47 1.93 5.91
N MET A 59 8.23 1.78 7.00
CA MET A 59 7.93 2.49 8.26
C MET A 59 8.02 4.01 8.10
N LYS A 60 8.86 4.52 7.19
CA LYS A 60 8.92 5.95 6.85
C LYS A 60 7.60 6.44 6.25
N THR A 61 7.11 5.75 5.22
CA THR A 61 5.82 6.08 4.57
C THR A 61 4.67 5.98 5.58
N LEU A 62 4.66 4.92 6.38
CA LEU A 62 3.65 4.71 7.42
C LEU A 62 3.64 5.85 8.45
N ALA A 63 4.81 6.32 8.89
CA ALA A 63 4.93 7.47 9.77
C ALA A 63 4.42 8.77 9.10
N GLY A 64 4.75 9.00 7.82
CA GLY A 64 4.26 10.16 7.07
C GLY A 64 2.74 10.20 6.96
N ILE A 65 2.11 9.05 6.70
CA ILE A 65 0.65 8.89 6.68
C ILE A 65 0.06 9.13 8.08
N ALA A 66 0.61 8.48 9.10
CA ALA A 66 0.11 8.57 10.47
C ALA A 66 0.12 10.00 11.03
N ASN A 67 1.02 10.86 10.54
CA ASN A 67 1.14 12.24 10.99
C ASN A 67 0.62 13.25 9.97
N GLY A 68 -0.02 12.80 8.87
CA GLY A 68 -0.67 13.68 7.90
C GLY A 68 0.28 14.62 7.14
N TYR A 69 1.56 14.23 6.94
CA TYR A 69 2.53 15.12 6.31
C TYR A 69 2.23 15.42 4.84
N THR A 70 1.72 14.44 4.10
CA THR A 70 1.31 14.59 2.69
C THR A 70 2.39 15.18 1.77
N GLN A 71 3.67 14.87 2.04
CA GLN A 71 4.82 15.39 1.28
C GLN A 71 5.06 14.62 -0.03
N THR A 72 4.45 13.44 -0.17
CA THR A 72 4.53 12.61 -1.36
C THR A 72 3.13 12.29 -1.88
N LEU A 73 3.03 11.96 -3.17
CA LEU A 73 1.77 11.57 -3.78
C LEU A 73 1.20 10.31 -3.12
N ILE A 74 2.03 9.36 -2.68
CA ILE A 74 1.57 8.20 -1.90
C ILE A 74 0.87 8.66 -0.62
N GLU A 75 1.52 9.50 0.18
CA GLU A 75 0.94 10.02 1.44
C GLU A 75 -0.34 10.81 1.16
N ARG A 76 -0.33 11.66 0.13
CA ARG A 76 -1.49 12.47 -0.24
C ARG A 76 -2.67 11.64 -0.71
N VAL A 77 -2.44 10.61 -1.52
CA VAL A 77 -3.50 9.70 -2.00
C VAL A 77 -4.14 8.94 -0.84
N VAL A 78 -3.34 8.56 0.17
CA VAL A 78 -3.85 7.89 1.37
C VAL A 78 -4.64 8.86 2.24
N ASP A 79 -4.14 10.08 2.46
CA ASP A 79 -4.88 11.14 3.16
C ASP A 79 -6.24 11.41 2.50
N VAL A 80 -6.25 11.54 1.16
CA VAL A 80 -7.49 11.65 0.38
C VAL A 80 -8.39 10.43 0.57
N ALA A 81 -7.84 9.23 0.54
CA ALA A 81 -8.62 8.02 0.73
C ALA A 81 -9.27 7.97 2.12
N LEU A 82 -8.52 8.29 3.17
CA LEU A 82 -9.03 8.30 4.55
C LEU A 82 -10.13 9.35 4.74
N LYS A 83 -9.90 10.59 4.30
CA LYS A 83 -10.89 11.68 4.47
C LYS A 83 -12.18 11.44 3.66
N GLU A 84 -12.06 10.80 2.49
CA GLU A 84 -13.21 10.41 1.65
C GLU A 84 -13.80 9.04 2.05
N ARG A 85 -13.34 8.45 3.17
CA ARG A 85 -13.81 7.15 3.69
C ARG A 85 -13.69 6.00 2.69
N ARG A 86 -12.68 6.04 1.84
CA ARG A 86 -12.32 4.99 0.89
C ARG A 86 -11.53 3.89 1.58
N LYS A 87 -11.52 2.71 0.97
CA LYS A 87 -10.81 1.55 1.51
C LYS A 87 -9.30 1.77 1.41
N VAL A 88 -8.58 1.68 2.54
CA VAL A 88 -7.12 1.83 2.60
C VAL A 88 -6.54 0.54 3.19
N ILE A 89 -5.67 -0.13 2.43
CA ILE A 89 -4.95 -1.32 2.87
C ILE A 89 -3.46 -0.97 2.93
N VAL A 90 -2.85 -1.15 4.10
CA VAL A 90 -1.43 -0.86 4.31
C VAL A 90 -0.73 -2.16 4.66
N VAL A 91 0.28 -2.52 3.85
CA VAL A 91 1.01 -3.78 3.99
C VAL A 91 2.43 -3.54 4.52
N PRO A 92 2.60 -3.29 5.84
CA PRO A 92 3.92 -3.05 6.39
C PRO A 92 4.78 -4.32 6.33
N ARG A 93 6.07 -4.15 6.00
CA ARG A 93 7.08 -5.21 6.12
C ARG A 93 8.25 -4.68 6.94
N GLU A 94 8.26 -5.02 8.23
CA GLU A 94 9.32 -4.66 9.18
C GLU A 94 9.40 -5.69 10.31
N THR A 95 10.60 -5.97 10.81
CA THR A 95 10.81 -6.79 12.01
C THR A 95 12.24 -6.61 12.57
N PRO A 96 12.43 -6.43 13.89
CA PRO A 96 11.40 -6.28 14.93
C PRO A 96 10.69 -4.92 14.86
N LEU A 97 9.55 -4.80 15.55
CA LEU A 97 8.83 -3.54 15.67
C LEU A 97 9.23 -2.83 16.96
N ASN A 98 9.48 -1.52 16.86
CA ASN A 98 9.58 -0.65 18.02
C ASN A 98 8.21 -0.02 18.34
N LEU A 99 8.11 0.66 19.48
CA LEU A 99 6.87 1.30 19.92
C LEU A 99 6.38 2.39 18.95
N ILE A 100 7.30 3.10 18.27
CA ILE A 100 6.94 4.14 17.29
C ILE A 100 6.19 3.51 16.10
N HIS A 101 6.67 2.37 15.59
CA HIS A 101 6.00 1.65 14.52
C HIS A 101 4.60 1.21 14.94
N LEU A 102 4.45 0.67 16.15
CA LEU A 102 3.17 0.24 16.70
C LEU A 102 2.18 1.40 16.86
N ARG A 103 2.61 2.53 17.43
CA ARG A 103 1.76 3.72 17.61
C ARG A 103 1.33 4.35 16.29
N ASN A 104 2.21 4.36 15.28
CA ASN A 104 1.83 4.84 13.96
C ASN A 104 0.82 3.89 13.29
N MET A 105 1.00 2.57 13.43
CA MET A 105 0.04 1.58 12.90
C MET A 105 -1.32 1.68 13.58
N GLU A 106 -1.34 1.82 14.91
CA GLU A 106 -2.55 2.07 15.71
C GLU A 106 -3.30 3.30 15.20
N ARG A 107 -2.60 4.45 15.08
CA ARG A 107 -3.22 5.71 14.68
C ARG A 107 -3.88 5.64 13.29
N ILE A 108 -3.22 5.04 12.31
CA ILE A 108 -3.84 4.91 10.97
C ILE A 108 -4.95 3.87 10.95
N ALA A 109 -4.88 2.85 11.81
CA ALA A 109 -5.98 1.90 11.99
C ALA A 109 -7.22 2.58 12.57
N GLU A 110 -7.05 3.43 13.59
CA GLU A 110 -8.13 4.26 14.16
C GLU A 110 -8.73 5.23 13.13
N ALA A 111 -7.90 5.74 12.20
CA ALA A 111 -8.36 6.57 11.08
C ALA A 111 -9.12 5.79 10.00
N GLY A 112 -9.18 4.45 10.08
CA GLY A 112 -9.92 3.58 9.17
C GLY A 112 -9.08 2.82 8.15
N ALA A 113 -7.74 2.87 8.23
CA ALA A 113 -6.88 2.01 7.43
C ALA A 113 -6.87 0.58 7.95
N ILE A 114 -6.70 -0.39 7.05
CA ILE A 114 -6.52 -1.79 7.39
C ILE A 114 -5.03 -2.10 7.41
N ILE A 115 -4.51 -2.47 8.58
CA ILE A 115 -3.12 -2.90 8.75
C ILE A 115 -3.04 -4.40 8.45
N LEU A 116 -2.40 -4.74 7.34
CA LEU A 116 -2.17 -6.12 6.89
C LEU A 116 -0.66 -6.37 6.78
N PRO A 117 0.06 -6.67 7.87
CA PRO A 117 1.49 -6.91 7.78
C PRO A 117 1.82 -8.06 6.82
N ALA A 118 2.98 -7.98 6.17
CA ALA A 118 3.48 -9.03 5.27
C ALA A 118 3.94 -10.28 6.08
N MET A 119 2.98 -10.95 6.72
CA MET A 119 3.14 -12.11 7.59
C MET A 119 2.40 -13.31 6.98
N PRO A 120 2.98 -13.99 5.98
CA PRO A 120 2.33 -15.12 5.31
C PRO A 120 2.19 -16.32 6.26
N ALA A 121 1.10 -17.06 6.11
CA ALA A 121 0.81 -18.20 6.97
C ALA A 121 1.24 -19.54 6.37
N PHE A 122 1.57 -20.49 7.26
CA PHE A 122 2.07 -21.81 6.90
C PHE A 122 1.02 -22.93 7.02
N TYR A 123 -0.20 -22.64 7.49
CA TYR A 123 -1.24 -23.66 7.69
C TYR A 123 -1.71 -24.31 6.38
N ASN A 124 -1.48 -23.67 5.23
CA ASN A 124 -1.75 -24.23 3.90
C ASN A 124 -0.61 -25.12 3.38
N LYS A 125 0.43 -25.38 4.20
CA LYS A 125 1.63 -26.16 3.82
C LYS A 125 2.22 -25.72 2.47
N PRO A 126 2.61 -24.43 2.35
CA PRO A 126 3.18 -23.91 1.10
C PRO A 126 4.42 -24.71 0.71
N SER A 127 4.53 -25.03 -0.58
CA SER A 127 5.65 -25.76 -1.16
C SER A 127 6.66 -24.83 -1.85
N THR A 128 6.24 -23.61 -2.18
CA THR A 128 7.08 -22.62 -2.88
C THR A 128 7.03 -21.25 -2.22
N LEU A 129 8.02 -20.40 -2.52
CA LEU A 129 7.99 -18.98 -2.16
C LEU A 129 6.78 -18.27 -2.80
N LEU A 130 6.40 -18.68 -4.00
CA LEU A 130 5.26 -18.11 -4.70
C LEU A 130 3.96 -18.37 -3.93
N ASP A 131 3.81 -19.54 -3.30
CA ASP A 131 2.63 -19.85 -2.48
C ASP A 131 2.49 -18.90 -1.28
N LEU A 132 3.61 -18.52 -0.67
CA LEU A 132 3.65 -17.53 0.42
C LEU A 132 3.28 -16.12 -0.07
N VAL A 133 3.75 -15.73 -1.25
CA VAL A 133 3.39 -14.45 -1.87
C VAL A 133 1.90 -14.45 -2.23
N GLN A 134 1.40 -15.54 -2.83
CA GLN A 134 -0.01 -15.72 -3.19
C GLN A 134 -0.93 -15.66 -1.98
N PHE A 135 -0.51 -16.22 -0.85
CA PHE A 135 -1.25 -16.08 0.40
C PHE A 135 -1.51 -14.61 0.76
N LEU A 136 -0.48 -13.75 0.67
CA LEU A 136 -0.62 -12.33 0.97
C LEU A 136 -1.46 -11.60 -0.09
N THR A 137 -1.24 -11.87 -1.37
CA THR A 137 -2.02 -11.22 -2.45
C THR A 137 -3.49 -11.59 -2.34
N HIS A 138 -3.83 -12.86 -2.07
CA HIS A 138 -5.21 -13.28 -1.86
C HIS A 138 -5.85 -12.60 -0.64
N LYS A 139 -5.11 -12.35 0.45
CA LYS A 139 -5.64 -11.59 1.60
C LYS A 139 -5.95 -10.14 1.23
N ILE A 140 -5.08 -9.50 0.44
CA ILE A 140 -5.31 -8.14 -0.08
C ILE A 140 -6.55 -8.12 -0.99
N GLU A 141 -6.62 -9.02 -1.97
CA GLU A 141 -7.74 -9.13 -2.91
C GLU A 141 -9.05 -9.38 -2.19
N ARG A 142 -9.05 -10.30 -1.22
CA ARG A 142 -10.23 -10.58 -0.41
C ARG A 142 -10.73 -9.32 0.28
N ILE A 143 -9.86 -8.55 0.93
CA ILE A 143 -10.27 -7.31 1.58
C ILE A 143 -10.70 -6.27 0.56
N LEU A 144 -10.04 -6.20 -0.59
CA LEU A 144 -10.33 -5.22 -1.64
C LEU A 144 -11.72 -5.44 -2.24
N TYR A 145 -12.06 -6.70 -2.54
CA TYR A 145 -13.28 -7.10 -3.25
C TYR A 145 -14.40 -7.66 -2.38
N GLU A 146 -14.15 -7.95 -1.09
CA GLU A 146 -15.25 -8.20 -0.15
C GLU A 146 -16.11 -6.93 -0.11
N GLU A 147 -17.34 -7.06 -0.61
CA GLU A 147 -18.42 -6.13 -0.32
C GLU A 147 -18.60 -6.13 1.19
N LYS A 148 -18.89 -4.96 1.78
CA LYS A 148 -19.46 -4.94 3.13
C LYS A 148 -20.73 -5.77 3.03
N GLY A 149 -20.71 -6.99 3.56
CA GLY A 149 -21.93 -7.76 3.74
C GLY A 149 -22.95 -6.85 4.43
N ASN A 150 -24.13 -6.74 3.83
CA ASN A 150 -25.27 -5.98 4.36
C ASN A 150 -25.47 -6.22 5.85
#